data_AF-A0AB33EJW5-F1
#
_entry.id   AF-A0AB33EJW5-F1
#
_cell.length_a   1.000
_cell.length_b   1.000
_cell.length_c   1.000
_cell.angle_alpha   90.00
_cell.angle_beta   90.00
_cell.angle_gamma   90.00
#
_symmetry.space_group_name_H-M   'P 1'
#
loop_
_entity.id
_entity.type
_entity.pdbx_description
1 polymer ?
#
loop_
_entity_poly.entity_id
_entity_poly.type
_entity_poly.pdbx_seq_one_letter_code
_entity_poly.pdbx_strand_id
1 'polypeptide(L)'
;MNHYMTPSQAQALLFALEPLIALAARRRADHGPTLMAARSVLQSPEIKTEVYANFLSQQGKAARYLFALLLEKDSAPETLLRDALAHRELTVRLAAVSACQDLPAAQASPLLLEALSRPGAKVRVCVLRALLPLVDDPKPLLRQALLDASTSIRSLARWAAVRHNVDASAILTEKLNLGFPPRKQDWLGIIGLATELKVPLDKRWLTEAMRSHYSSVRQAAIRLLGDNQLTELLRALDDPSDKVFYAAVAQLNKQPWKSVTPGSGDKLDRDWHELSTARRQAILQLRPGWQQVAYLLGRLSTETGAQAFWLRQVGMWCDRQYQIVDPVTSKAERETLAQKLRNLAAAGLIRSDSVARIAE
;
A
#
# COMPACT_ATOMS: atom_id res chain seq x y z
N MET A 1 -42.12 -26.09 -19.26
CA MET A 1 -41.01 -25.50 -18.49
C MET A 1 -40.72 -24.02 -18.83
N ASN A 2 -41.43 -23.39 -19.78
CA ASN A 2 -41.16 -22.01 -20.24
C ASN A 2 -41.89 -20.90 -19.45
N HIS A 3 -42.66 -21.21 -18.41
CA HIS A 3 -43.45 -20.19 -17.68
C HIS A 3 -42.60 -19.19 -16.88
N TYR A 4 -41.32 -19.49 -16.65
CA TYR A 4 -40.42 -18.63 -15.87
C TYR A 4 -39.45 -17.79 -16.72
N MET A 5 -39.45 -17.98 -18.04
CA MET A 5 -38.57 -17.27 -18.98
C MET A 5 -39.34 -16.17 -19.71
N THR A 6 -39.91 -15.25 -18.94
CA THR A 6 -40.72 -14.12 -19.44
C THR A 6 -40.31 -12.83 -18.74
N PRO A 7 -40.49 -11.64 -19.37
CA PRO A 7 -40.20 -10.36 -18.74
C PRO A 7 -40.92 -10.14 -17.40
N SER A 8 -42.13 -10.70 -17.24
CA SER A 8 -42.89 -10.66 -15.98
C SER A 8 -42.22 -11.38 -14.80
N GLN A 9 -41.16 -12.16 -15.04
CA GLN A 9 -40.39 -12.89 -14.02
C GLN A 9 -38.96 -12.34 -13.87
N ALA A 10 -38.70 -11.12 -14.35
CA ALA A 10 -37.38 -10.48 -14.33
C ALA A 10 -36.70 -10.50 -12.95
N GLN A 11 -37.43 -10.13 -11.89
CA GLN A 11 -36.90 -10.12 -10.53
C GLN A 11 -36.43 -11.51 -10.08
N ALA A 12 -37.18 -12.56 -10.41
CA ALA A 12 -36.82 -13.94 -10.08
C ALA A 12 -35.57 -14.39 -10.86
N LEU A 13 -35.46 -14.00 -12.14
CA LEU A 13 -34.28 -14.27 -12.96
C LEU A 13 -33.03 -13.54 -12.44
N LEU A 14 -33.18 -12.26 -12.05
CA LEU A 14 -32.11 -11.47 -11.44
C LEU A 14 -31.67 -12.03 -10.08
N PHE A 15 -32.62 -12.52 -9.28
CA PHE A 15 -32.31 -13.23 -8.03
C PHE A 15 -31.55 -14.54 -8.29
N ALA A 16 -31.90 -15.28 -9.35
CA ALA A 16 -31.27 -16.54 -9.73
C ALA A 16 -29.99 -16.36 -10.56
N LEU A 17 -29.45 -15.15 -10.68
CA LEU A 17 -28.37 -14.83 -11.63
C LEU A 17 -27.08 -15.60 -11.36
N GLU A 18 -26.65 -15.71 -10.10
CA GLU A 18 -25.43 -16.46 -9.78
C GLU A 18 -25.55 -17.97 -10.06
N PRO A 19 -26.66 -18.64 -9.67
CA PRO A 19 -26.94 -20.00 -10.14
C PRO A 19 -26.91 -20.14 -11.66
N LEU A 20 -27.50 -19.20 -12.42
CA LEU A 20 -27.48 -19.21 -13.88
C LEU A 20 -26.06 -19.07 -14.44
N ILE A 21 -25.24 -18.18 -13.87
CA ILE A 21 -23.82 -18.04 -14.25
C ILE A 21 -23.04 -19.32 -13.91
N ALA A 22 -23.29 -19.93 -12.76
CA ALA A 22 -22.64 -21.17 -12.36
C ALA A 22 -23.03 -22.35 -13.27
N LEU A 23 -24.27 -22.37 -13.76
CA LEU A 23 -24.77 -23.39 -14.68
C LEU A 23 -23.99 -23.38 -16.01
N ALA A 24 -23.59 -22.20 -16.50
CA ALA A 24 -22.77 -22.08 -17.72
C ALA A 24 -21.40 -22.77 -17.61
N ALA A 25 -20.88 -22.97 -16.39
CA ALA A 25 -19.63 -23.69 -16.15
C ALA A 25 -19.82 -25.21 -16.00
N ARG A 26 -21.07 -25.71 -15.95
CA ARG A 26 -21.37 -27.14 -15.81
C ARG A 26 -21.42 -27.80 -17.18
N ARG A 27 -20.79 -28.98 -17.30
CA ARG A 27 -20.72 -29.78 -18.54
C ARG A 27 -21.52 -31.08 -18.45
N ARG A 28 -22.45 -31.20 -17.49
CA ARG A 28 -23.20 -32.44 -17.23
C ARG A 28 -24.39 -32.63 -18.18
N ALA A 29 -24.89 -31.56 -18.77
CA ALA A 29 -25.92 -31.56 -19.79
C ALA A 29 -25.79 -30.29 -20.66
N ASP A 30 -26.51 -30.24 -21.79
CA ASP A 30 -26.63 -29.03 -22.59
C ASP A 30 -27.56 -28.03 -21.91
N HIS A 31 -26.98 -26.99 -21.33
CA HIS A 31 -27.69 -25.88 -20.70
C HIS A 31 -27.84 -24.66 -21.62
N GLY A 32 -27.32 -24.73 -22.85
CA GLY A 32 -27.33 -23.65 -23.82
C GLY A 32 -28.72 -23.06 -24.06
N PRO A 33 -29.76 -23.86 -24.35
CA PRO A 33 -31.11 -23.35 -24.60
C PRO A 33 -31.68 -22.54 -23.42
N THR A 34 -31.52 -23.03 -22.19
CA THR A 34 -31.99 -22.35 -20.97
C THR A 34 -31.25 -21.04 -20.73
N LEU A 35 -29.92 -21.05 -20.90
CA LEU A 35 -29.09 -19.86 -20.72
C LEU A 35 -29.39 -18.80 -21.79
N MET A 36 -29.62 -19.22 -23.04
CA MET A 36 -30.04 -18.32 -24.12
C MET A 36 -31.43 -17.71 -23.85
N ALA A 37 -32.39 -18.51 -23.37
CA ALA A 37 -33.72 -18.01 -23.02
C ALA A 37 -33.65 -16.96 -21.90
N ALA A 38 -32.92 -17.25 -20.82
CA ALA A 38 -32.72 -16.31 -19.72
C ALA A 38 -32.02 -15.03 -20.19
N ARG A 39 -30.97 -15.17 -21.01
CA ARG A 39 -30.24 -14.03 -21.60
C ARG A 39 -31.17 -13.16 -22.46
N SER A 40 -32.00 -13.78 -23.30
CA SER A 40 -32.95 -13.08 -24.17
C SER A 40 -33.95 -12.26 -23.37
N VAL A 41 -34.45 -12.79 -22.24
CA VAL A 41 -35.33 -12.04 -21.34
C VAL A 41 -34.58 -10.88 -20.70
N LEU A 42 -33.39 -11.11 -20.14
CA LEU A 42 -32.58 -10.07 -19.50
C LEU A 42 -32.10 -8.97 -20.48
N GLN A 43 -32.13 -9.21 -21.79
CA GLN A 43 -31.85 -8.22 -22.83
C GLN A 43 -33.11 -7.56 -23.42
N SER A 44 -34.30 -7.94 -22.93
CA SER A 44 -35.56 -7.40 -23.46
C SER A 44 -35.77 -5.92 -23.05
N PRO A 45 -36.26 -5.06 -23.95
CA PRO A 45 -36.46 -3.64 -23.64
C PRO A 45 -37.36 -3.38 -22.43
N GLU A 46 -38.35 -4.24 -22.21
CA GLU A 46 -39.36 -4.13 -21.15
C GLU A 46 -38.74 -4.08 -19.74
N ILE A 47 -37.59 -4.75 -19.55
CA ILE A 47 -36.94 -4.88 -18.25
C ILE A 47 -35.57 -4.22 -18.20
N LYS A 48 -35.18 -3.48 -19.25
CA LYS A 48 -33.86 -2.81 -19.34
C LYS A 48 -33.57 -1.98 -18.09
N THR A 49 -34.55 -1.20 -17.61
CA THR A 49 -34.40 -0.36 -16.42
C THR A 49 -34.15 -1.18 -15.15
N GLU A 50 -34.85 -2.30 -14.97
CA GLU A 50 -34.68 -3.18 -13.81
C GLU A 50 -33.31 -3.86 -13.83
N VAL A 51 -32.89 -4.36 -15.00
CA VAL A 51 -31.58 -4.98 -15.21
C VAL A 51 -30.45 -3.97 -14.96
N TYR A 52 -30.61 -2.73 -15.43
CA TYR A 52 -29.66 -1.65 -15.20
C TYR A 52 -29.55 -1.28 -13.71
N ALA A 53 -30.68 -1.13 -13.01
CA ALA A 53 -30.69 -0.89 -11.57
C ALA A 53 -30.03 -2.04 -10.80
N ASN A 54 -30.26 -3.29 -11.22
CA ASN A 54 -29.62 -4.45 -10.64
C ASN A 54 -28.10 -4.40 -10.85
N PHE A 55 -27.63 -4.10 -12.07
CA PHE A 55 -26.21 -3.92 -12.38
C PHE A 55 -25.52 -2.97 -11.38
N LEU A 56 -26.07 -1.77 -11.16
CA LEU A 56 -25.49 -0.77 -10.24
C LEU A 56 -25.42 -1.27 -8.78
N SER A 57 -26.34 -2.14 -8.39
CA SER A 57 -26.50 -2.64 -7.02
C SER A 57 -25.87 -4.02 -6.78
N GLN A 58 -25.27 -4.66 -7.78
CA GLN A 58 -24.65 -5.98 -7.68
C GLN A 58 -23.13 -5.91 -7.48
N GLN A 59 -22.52 -7.05 -7.16
CA GLN A 59 -21.07 -7.22 -7.02
C GLN A 59 -20.58 -8.50 -7.73
N GLY A 60 -19.27 -8.69 -7.80
CA GLY A 60 -18.68 -9.97 -8.16
C GLY A 60 -19.00 -10.45 -9.59
N LYS A 61 -19.46 -11.71 -9.70
CA LYS A 61 -19.76 -12.34 -11.00
C LYS A 61 -21.04 -11.78 -11.62
N ALA A 62 -22.07 -11.54 -10.79
CA ALA A 62 -23.34 -10.97 -11.20
C ALA A 62 -23.16 -9.60 -11.87
N ALA A 63 -22.46 -8.66 -11.21
CA ALA A 63 -22.21 -7.33 -11.78
C ALA A 63 -21.46 -7.37 -13.11
N ARG A 64 -20.44 -8.22 -13.23
CA ARG A 64 -19.69 -8.40 -14.48
C ARG A 64 -20.55 -8.98 -15.60
N TYR A 65 -21.39 -9.96 -15.28
CA TYR A 65 -22.30 -10.56 -16.25
C TYR A 65 -23.32 -9.53 -16.74
N LEU A 66 -23.97 -8.79 -15.83
CA LEU A 66 -24.95 -7.76 -16.21
C LEU A 66 -24.31 -6.62 -17.01
N PHE A 67 -23.09 -6.20 -16.65
CA PHE A 67 -22.35 -5.22 -17.45
C PHE A 67 -22.13 -5.69 -18.89
N ALA A 68 -21.60 -6.90 -19.09
CA ALA A 68 -21.39 -7.46 -20.41
C ALA A 68 -22.72 -7.60 -21.19
N LEU A 69 -23.76 -8.08 -20.51
CA LEU A 69 -25.09 -8.26 -21.08
C LEU A 69 -25.70 -6.94 -21.59
N LEU A 70 -25.60 -5.88 -20.79
CA LEU A 70 -26.10 -4.54 -21.13
C LEU A 70 -25.28 -3.92 -22.27
N LEU A 71 -23.95 -4.07 -22.23
CA LEU A 71 -23.05 -3.49 -23.23
C LEU A 71 -23.28 -4.06 -24.63
N GLU A 72 -23.53 -5.36 -24.75
CA GLU A 72 -23.73 -6.03 -26.05
C GLU A 72 -24.90 -5.51 -26.88
N LYS A 73 -25.93 -4.95 -26.23
CA LYS A 73 -27.16 -4.49 -26.90
C LYS A 73 -27.31 -2.98 -26.93
N ASP A 74 -26.40 -2.25 -26.29
CA ASP A 74 -26.50 -0.80 -26.22
C ASP A 74 -25.79 -0.13 -27.39
N SER A 75 -26.57 0.45 -28.31
CA SER A 75 -26.06 1.24 -29.43
C SER A 75 -25.54 2.62 -29.01
N ALA A 76 -25.82 3.05 -27.77
CA ALA A 76 -25.34 4.29 -27.18
C ALA A 76 -24.83 4.02 -25.74
N PRO A 77 -23.68 3.32 -25.61
CA PRO A 77 -23.22 2.78 -24.34
C PRO A 77 -22.63 3.82 -23.38
N GLU A 78 -22.59 5.11 -23.73
CA GLU A 78 -21.86 6.13 -22.97
C GLU A 78 -22.35 6.27 -21.52
N THR A 79 -23.67 6.21 -21.30
CA THR A 79 -24.25 6.26 -19.95
C THR A 79 -23.85 5.03 -19.13
N LEU A 80 -24.00 3.84 -19.72
CA LEU A 80 -23.59 2.58 -19.09
C LEU A 80 -22.10 2.59 -18.74
N LEU A 81 -21.25 3.04 -19.66
CA LEU A 81 -19.80 3.07 -19.47
C LEU A 81 -19.39 4.08 -18.41
N ARG A 82 -20.02 5.26 -18.36
CA ARG A 82 -19.77 6.26 -17.31
C ARG A 82 -20.04 5.70 -15.91
N ASP A 83 -21.16 4.99 -15.76
CA ASP A 83 -21.55 4.33 -14.51
C ASP A 83 -20.66 3.13 -14.19
N ALA A 84 -20.31 2.34 -15.21
CA ALA A 84 -19.39 1.21 -15.06
C ALA A 84 -17.97 1.63 -14.66
N LEU A 85 -17.48 2.76 -15.18
CA LEU A 85 -16.23 3.41 -14.75
C LEU A 85 -16.33 3.95 -13.31
N ALA A 86 -17.54 4.17 -12.78
CA ALA A 86 -17.78 4.63 -11.40
C ALA A 86 -17.98 3.46 -10.43
N HIS A 87 -18.16 2.27 -10.98
CA HIS A 87 -18.68 1.13 -10.25
C HIS A 87 -17.74 0.74 -9.10
N ARG A 88 -18.32 0.32 -7.97
CA ARG A 88 -17.54 -0.10 -6.78
C ARG A 88 -16.60 -1.28 -7.10
N GLU A 89 -17.06 -2.21 -7.94
CA GLU A 89 -16.27 -3.36 -8.38
C GLU A 89 -15.12 -2.95 -9.29
N LEU A 90 -13.90 -3.22 -8.84
CA LEU A 90 -12.67 -2.99 -9.62
C LEU A 90 -12.71 -3.66 -11.00
N THR A 91 -13.23 -4.90 -11.08
CA THR A 91 -13.24 -5.65 -12.34
C THR A 91 -14.23 -5.07 -13.35
N VAL A 92 -15.35 -4.50 -12.89
CA VAL A 92 -16.30 -3.79 -13.77
C VAL A 92 -15.64 -2.53 -14.32
N ARG A 93 -14.99 -1.73 -13.46
CA ARG A 93 -14.26 -0.54 -13.90
C ARG A 93 -13.20 -0.85 -14.95
N LEU A 94 -12.43 -1.92 -14.77
CA LEU A 94 -11.42 -2.33 -15.75
C LEU A 94 -12.04 -2.83 -17.07
N ALA A 95 -13.15 -3.56 -17.01
CA ALA A 95 -13.88 -3.98 -18.20
C ALA A 95 -14.46 -2.77 -18.95
N ALA A 96 -14.95 -1.75 -18.24
CA ALA A 96 -15.42 -0.50 -18.83
C ALA A 96 -14.30 0.28 -19.52
N VAL A 97 -13.10 0.33 -18.93
CA VAL A 97 -11.93 0.92 -19.61
C VAL A 97 -11.65 0.19 -20.92
N SER A 98 -11.68 -1.14 -20.93
CA SER A 98 -11.49 -1.94 -22.14
C SER A 98 -12.56 -1.63 -23.19
N ALA A 99 -13.83 -1.59 -22.79
CA ALA A 99 -14.95 -1.28 -23.68
C ALA A 99 -14.86 0.15 -24.27
N CYS A 100 -14.34 1.12 -23.51
CA CYS A 100 -14.08 2.46 -24.05
C CYS A 100 -13.02 2.46 -25.16
N GLN A 101 -12.11 1.49 -25.22
CA GLN A 101 -11.10 1.41 -26.29
C GLN A 101 -11.71 0.96 -27.63
N ASP A 102 -12.87 0.32 -27.59
CA ASP A 102 -13.61 -0.10 -28.78
C ASP A 102 -14.52 1.03 -29.34
N LEU A 103 -14.63 2.16 -28.61
CA LEU A 103 -15.39 3.33 -29.06
C LEU A 103 -14.56 4.28 -29.92
N PRO A 104 -15.21 5.08 -30.80
CA PRO A 104 -14.55 6.23 -31.43
C PRO A 104 -13.93 7.19 -30.40
N ALA A 105 -12.77 7.77 -30.73
CA ALA A 105 -12.03 8.64 -29.82
C ALA A 105 -12.87 9.79 -29.23
N ALA A 106 -13.76 10.39 -30.04
CA ALA A 106 -14.66 11.46 -29.62
C ALA A 106 -15.63 11.04 -28.48
N GLN A 107 -16.02 9.76 -28.42
CA GLN A 107 -16.86 9.22 -27.34
C GLN A 107 -16.02 8.70 -26.17
N ALA A 108 -14.90 8.04 -26.45
CA ALA A 108 -14.04 7.43 -25.45
C ALA A 108 -13.32 8.45 -24.56
N SER A 109 -12.76 9.51 -25.16
CA SER A 109 -11.89 10.47 -24.47
C SER A 109 -12.58 11.18 -23.30
N PRO A 110 -13.83 11.71 -23.42
CA PRO A 110 -14.54 12.31 -22.30
C PRO A 110 -14.77 11.34 -21.13
N LEU A 111 -15.14 10.09 -21.41
CA LEU A 111 -15.39 9.06 -20.39
C LEU A 111 -14.11 8.71 -19.64
N LEU A 112 -13.01 8.54 -20.37
CA LEU A 112 -11.71 8.20 -19.79
C LEU A 112 -11.11 9.38 -19.01
N LEU A 113 -11.26 10.62 -19.49
CA LEU A 113 -10.85 11.83 -18.74
C LEU A 113 -11.59 11.94 -17.41
N GLU A 114 -12.90 11.73 -17.40
CA GLU A 114 -13.69 11.71 -16.18
C GLU A 114 -13.20 10.61 -15.22
N ALA A 115 -12.99 9.39 -15.73
CA ALA A 115 -12.52 8.26 -14.94
C ALA A 115 -11.11 8.45 -14.35
N LEU A 116 -10.24 9.21 -15.01
CA LEU A 116 -8.87 9.46 -14.55
C LEU A 116 -8.83 10.25 -13.23
N SER A 117 -9.85 11.10 -13.00
CA SER A 117 -10.00 11.89 -11.78
C SER A 117 -10.47 11.06 -10.58
N ARG A 118 -11.00 9.86 -10.81
CA ARG A 118 -11.63 9.03 -9.77
C ARG A 118 -10.60 8.22 -8.97
N PRO A 119 -10.86 7.91 -7.69
CA PRO A 119 -9.93 7.12 -6.88
C PRO A 119 -9.68 5.70 -7.42
N GLY A 120 -8.45 5.22 -7.27
CA GLY A 120 -8.06 3.84 -7.59
C GLY A 120 -6.91 3.78 -8.59
N ALA A 121 -5.68 3.76 -8.08
CA ALA A 121 -4.46 3.81 -8.90
C ALA A 121 -4.43 2.78 -10.03
N LYS A 122 -4.87 1.53 -9.78
CA LYS A 122 -4.89 0.48 -10.79
C LYS A 122 -5.78 0.82 -11.99
N VAL A 123 -7.00 1.31 -11.74
CA VAL A 123 -7.92 1.74 -12.81
C VAL A 123 -7.35 2.95 -13.53
N ARG A 124 -6.88 3.95 -12.79
CA ARG A 124 -6.32 5.18 -13.36
C ARG A 124 -5.12 4.92 -14.29
N VAL A 125 -4.28 3.92 -14.00
CA VAL A 125 -3.15 3.54 -14.89
C VAL A 125 -3.68 2.96 -16.20
N CYS A 126 -4.70 2.11 -16.15
CA CYS A 126 -5.36 1.57 -17.34
C CYS A 126 -6.04 2.68 -18.14
N VAL A 127 -6.74 3.59 -17.46
CA VAL A 127 -7.37 4.77 -18.07
C VAL A 127 -6.34 5.64 -18.77
N LEU A 128 -5.25 6.03 -18.09
CA LEU A 128 -4.18 6.83 -18.68
C LEU A 128 -3.59 6.15 -19.91
N ARG A 129 -3.36 4.83 -19.85
CA ARG A 129 -2.86 4.05 -20.99
C ARG A 129 -3.82 4.06 -22.18
N ALA A 130 -5.12 3.92 -21.91
CA ALA A 130 -6.16 3.96 -22.94
C ALA A 130 -6.35 5.36 -23.52
N LEU A 131 -6.16 6.41 -22.73
CA LEU A 131 -6.40 7.79 -23.12
C LEU A 131 -5.24 8.39 -23.93
N LEU A 132 -3.98 8.05 -23.64
CA LEU A 132 -2.81 8.60 -24.32
C LEU A 132 -2.85 8.53 -25.87
N PRO A 133 -3.28 7.43 -26.52
CA PRO A 133 -3.37 7.38 -27.98
C PRO A 133 -4.61 8.11 -28.55
N LEU A 134 -5.55 8.53 -27.70
CA LEU A 134 -6.84 9.13 -28.11
C LEU A 134 -6.87 10.66 -28.00
N VAL A 135 -5.80 11.26 -27.47
CA VAL A 135 -5.69 12.72 -27.30
C VAL A 135 -4.68 13.29 -28.28
N ASP A 136 -5.04 14.39 -28.93
CA ASP A 136 -4.18 15.06 -29.93
C ASP A 136 -2.89 15.61 -29.27
N ASP A 137 -3.03 16.26 -28.11
CA ASP A 137 -1.91 16.70 -27.29
C ASP A 137 -1.92 16.03 -25.91
N PRO A 138 -1.08 15.00 -25.69
CA PRO A 138 -0.98 14.34 -24.39
C PRO A 138 -0.14 15.14 -23.37
N LYS A 139 0.51 16.26 -23.74
CA LYS A 139 1.43 16.96 -22.83
C LYS A 139 0.75 17.46 -21.54
N PRO A 140 -0.44 18.10 -21.56
CA PRO A 140 -1.11 18.53 -20.33
C PRO A 140 -1.42 17.36 -19.40
N LEU A 141 -1.88 16.24 -19.98
CA LEU A 141 -2.20 15.01 -19.27
C LEU A 141 -0.95 14.41 -18.61
N LEU A 142 0.16 14.34 -19.34
CA LEU A 142 1.44 13.84 -18.85
C LEU A 142 2.00 14.73 -17.74
N ARG A 143 1.90 16.06 -17.87
CA ARG A 143 2.30 17.00 -16.80
C ARG A 143 1.56 16.73 -15.49
N GLN A 144 0.26 16.47 -15.55
CA GLN A 144 -0.52 16.10 -14.37
C GLN A 144 -0.12 14.71 -13.85
N ALA A 145 0.01 13.71 -14.73
CA ALA A 145 0.30 12.34 -14.33
C ALA A 145 1.72 12.14 -13.76
N LEU A 146 2.69 12.96 -14.18
CA LEU A 146 4.04 13.00 -13.61
C LEU A 146 4.06 13.44 -12.14
N LEU A 147 3.05 14.22 -11.72
CA LEU A 147 2.87 14.71 -10.36
C LEU A 147 1.79 13.92 -9.62
N ASP A 148 1.40 12.75 -10.12
CA ASP A 148 0.41 11.92 -9.45
C ASP A 148 0.94 11.33 -8.15
N ALA A 149 0.11 11.16 -7.12
CA ALA A 149 0.52 10.52 -5.87
C ALA A 149 0.91 9.04 -6.05
N SER A 150 0.38 8.35 -7.07
CA SER A 150 0.66 6.95 -7.37
C SER A 150 1.94 6.78 -8.18
N THR A 151 2.89 5.99 -7.66
CA THR A 151 4.10 5.59 -8.38
C THR A 151 3.80 4.92 -9.73
N SER A 152 2.75 4.10 -9.83
CA SER A 152 2.43 3.42 -11.09
C SER A 152 1.96 4.38 -12.18
N ILE A 153 1.26 5.47 -11.80
CA ILE A 153 0.84 6.52 -12.74
C ILE A 153 2.06 7.31 -13.19
N ARG A 154 2.88 7.78 -12.25
CA ARG A 154 4.12 8.51 -12.57
C ARG A 154 5.07 7.68 -13.43
N SER A 155 5.20 6.39 -13.16
CA SER A 155 6.04 5.49 -13.96
C SER A 155 5.57 5.40 -15.41
N LEU A 156 4.25 5.22 -15.64
CA LEU A 156 3.67 5.24 -16.98
C LEU A 156 3.86 6.62 -17.66
N ALA A 157 3.62 7.70 -16.91
CA ALA A 157 3.77 9.06 -17.40
C ALA A 157 5.21 9.38 -17.80
N ARG A 158 6.21 8.97 -17.01
CA ARG A 158 7.65 9.14 -17.33
C ARG A 158 8.03 8.40 -18.61
N TRP A 159 7.54 7.18 -18.77
CA TRP A 159 7.79 6.39 -19.99
C TRP A 159 7.14 7.01 -21.24
N ALA A 160 5.96 7.63 -21.08
CA ALA A 160 5.30 8.34 -22.18
C ALA A 160 5.92 9.74 -22.44
N ALA A 161 6.35 10.44 -21.40
CA ALA A 161 6.92 11.79 -21.46
C ALA A 161 8.11 11.90 -22.43
N VAL A 162 8.98 10.87 -22.48
CA VAL A 162 10.12 10.82 -23.42
C VAL A 162 9.66 10.93 -24.88
N ARG A 163 8.59 10.22 -25.26
CA ARG A 163 8.08 10.24 -26.65
C ARG A 163 7.36 11.54 -27.02
N HIS A 164 6.86 12.26 -26.04
CA HIS A 164 6.10 13.50 -26.24
C HIS A 164 6.90 14.75 -25.88
N ASN A 165 8.23 14.63 -25.70
CA ASN A 165 9.15 15.72 -25.35
C ASN A 165 8.67 16.51 -24.11
N VAL A 166 8.24 15.79 -23.07
CA VAL A 166 7.85 16.36 -21.78
C VAL A 166 9.01 16.17 -20.80
N ASP A 167 9.63 17.26 -20.37
CA ASP A 167 10.73 17.22 -19.39
C ASP A 167 10.19 17.13 -17.96
N ALA A 168 10.29 15.94 -17.37
CA ALA A 168 9.88 15.68 -15.99
C ALA A 168 10.71 16.46 -14.95
N SER A 169 11.99 16.69 -15.22
CA SER A 169 12.87 17.45 -14.33
C SER A 169 12.50 18.93 -14.33
N ALA A 170 12.21 19.49 -15.51
CA ALA A 170 11.72 20.87 -15.62
C ALA A 170 10.38 21.06 -14.87
N ILE A 171 9.46 20.10 -15.00
CA ILE A 171 8.18 20.12 -14.27
C ILE A 171 8.39 20.07 -12.76
N LEU A 172 9.27 19.18 -12.29
CA LEU A 172 9.59 19.10 -10.86
C LEU A 172 10.16 20.43 -10.36
N THR A 173 11.13 21.00 -11.07
CA THR A 173 11.75 22.30 -10.72
C THR A 173 10.72 23.42 -10.67
N GLU A 174 9.83 23.52 -11.67
CA GLU A 174 8.73 24.48 -11.67
C GLU A 174 7.88 24.34 -10.40
N LYS A 175 7.49 23.11 -10.04
CA LYS A 175 6.67 22.87 -8.84
C LYS A 175 7.39 23.16 -7.53
N LEU A 176 8.68 22.86 -7.44
CA LEU A 176 9.47 23.19 -6.25
C LEU A 176 9.58 24.71 -6.05
N ASN A 177 9.56 25.51 -7.12
CA ASN A 177 9.63 26.97 -7.08
C ASN A 177 8.30 27.65 -6.70
N LEU A 178 7.15 26.98 -6.87
CA LEU A 178 5.82 27.52 -6.49
C LEU A 178 5.54 27.44 -4.98
N GLY A 179 6.40 26.77 -4.21
CA GLY A 179 6.24 26.57 -2.78
C GLY A 179 5.45 25.32 -2.40
N PHE A 180 5.05 25.24 -1.13
CA PHE A 180 4.49 24.03 -0.56
C PHE A 180 3.03 23.80 -0.98
N PRO A 181 2.68 22.61 -1.47
CA PRO A 181 1.31 22.38 -1.91
C PRO A 181 0.35 22.21 -0.72
N PRO A 182 -0.92 22.61 -0.86
CA PRO A 182 -1.90 22.48 0.22
C PRO A 182 -2.47 21.05 0.34
N ARG A 183 -2.48 20.28 -0.74
CA ARG A 183 -3.10 18.94 -0.78
C ARG A 183 -2.07 17.85 -0.58
N LYS A 184 -2.47 16.81 0.16
CA LYS A 184 -1.67 15.60 0.38
C LYS A 184 -1.20 14.94 -0.92
N GLN A 185 -2.05 14.89 -1.94
CA GLN A 185 -1.73 14.20 -3.20
C GLN A 185 -0.57 14.89 -3.93
N ASP A 186 -0.59 16.21 -3.98
CA ASP A 186 0.43 17.03 -4.61
C ASP A 186 1.79 16.87 -3.90
N TRP A 187 1.80 16.85 -2.56
CA TRP A 187 3.00 16.52 -1.77
C TRP A 187 3.60 15.18 -2.17
N LEU A 188 2.76 14.13 -2.21
CA LEU A 188 3.21 12.77 -2.54
C LEU A 188 3.65 12.67 -4.01
N GLY A 189 3.03 13.44 -4.90
CA GLY A 189 3.43 13.59 -6.29
C GLY A 189 4.82 14.17 -6.45
N ILE A 190 5.06 15.33 -5.83
CA ILE A 190 6.35 16.04 -5.89
C ILE A 190 7.46 15.21 -5.24
N ILE A 191 7.26 14.73 -4.00
CA ILE A 191 8.25 13.90 -3.29
C ILE A 191 8.51 12.60 -4.06
N GLY A 192 7.46 11.99 -4.58
CA GLY A 192 7.55 10.77 -5.37
C GLY A 192 8.33 10.96 -6.67
N LEU A 193 8.05 12.03 -7.41
CA LEU A 193 8.77 12.37 -8.63
C LEU A 193 10.25 12.70 -8.35
N ALA A 194 10.53 13.47 -7.30
CA ALA A 194 11.90 13.77 -6.88
C ALA A 194 12.69 12.50 -6.56
N THR A 195 12.09 11.57 -5.81
CA THR A 195 12.68 10.26 -5.50
C THR A 195 13.01 9.49 -6.79
N GLU A 196 12.05 9.44 -7.71
CA GLU A 196 12.11 8.71 -8.97
C GLU A 196 13.13 9.28 -9.97
N LEU A 197 13.35 10.58 -9.93
CA LEU A 197 14.36 11.32 -10.71
C LEU A 197 15.71 11.41 -9.99
N LYS A 198 15.81 10.93 -8.73
CA LYS A 198 16.98 11.09 -7.86
C LYS A 198 17.39 12.56 -7.66
N VAL A 199 16.41 13.46 -7.66
CA VAL A 199 16.62 14.88 -7.36
C VAL A 199 16.54 15.05 -5.84
N PRO A 200 17.60 15.50 -5.16
CA PRO A 200 17.55 15.75 -3.73
C PRO A 200 16.63 16.93 -3.44
N LEU A 201 15.73 16.77 -2.47
CA LEU A 201 14.95 17.89 -1.95
C LEU A 201 15.82 18.72 -1.00
N ASP A 202 15.67 20.04 -1.06
CA ASP A 202 16.38 20.93 -0.15
C ASP A 202 15.90 20.73 1.31
N LYS A 203 16.68 21.30 2.25
CA LYS A 203 16.39 21.21 3.68
C LYS A 203 15.03 21.79 4.04
N ARG A 204 14.58 22.85 3.37
CA ARG A 204 13.31 23.52 3.65
C ARG A 204 12.14 22.61 3.30
N TRP A 205 12.16 22.00 2.12
CA TRP A 205 11.19 21.02 1.66
C TRP A 205 11.12 19.79 2.57
N LEU A 206 12.27 19.22 2.95
CA LEU A 206 12.31 18.08 3.87
C LEU A 206 11.73 18.45 5.25
N THR A 207 12.09 19.62 5.78
CA THR A 207 11.61 20.10 7.07
C THR A 207 10.08 20.25 7.08
N GLU A 208 9.52 20.90 6.06
CA GLU A 208 8.07 21.10 5.98
C GLU A 208 7.32 19.79 5.71
N ALA A 209 7.87 18.90 4.88
CA ALA A 209 7.28 17.59 4.66
C ALA A 209 7.25 16.74 5.94
N MET A 210 8.29 16.81 6.78
CA MET A 210 8.34 16.14 8.10
C MET A 210 7.40 16.78 9.13
N ARG A 211 7.00 18.05 8.96
CA ARG A 211 6.01 18.73 9.82
C ARG A 211 4.58 18.59 9.32
N SER A 212 4.39 18.01 8.14
CA SER A 212 3.07 17.86 7.53
C SER A 212 2.07 17.16 8.46
N HIS A 213 0.83 17.65 8.50
CA HIS A 213 -0.27 16.98 9.19
C HIS A 213 -0.55 15.58 8.63
N TYR A 214 -0.16 15.31 7.37
CA TYR A 214 -0.35 14.02 6.72
C TYR A 214 0.79 13.05 7.05
N SER A 215 0.49 11.99 7.81
CA SER A 215 1.49 10.96 8.15
C SER A 215 2.14 10.30 6.93
N SER A 216 1.42 10.17 5.81
CA SER A 216 1.99 9.65 4.55
C SER A 216 3.03 10.59 3.92
N VAL A 217 2.89 11.90 4.10
CA VAL A 217 3.87 12.89 3.61
C VAL A 217 5.12 12.85 4.49
N ARG A 218 4.93 12.83 5.81
CA ARG A 218 6.04 12.62 6.75
C ARG A 218 6.78 11.32 6.48
N GLN A 219 6.05 10.21 6.27
CA GLN A 219 6.64 8.93 5.91
C GLN A 219 7.49 9.02 4.63
N ALA A 220 6.97 9.68 3.59
CA ALA A 220 7.71 9.86 2.34
C ALA A 220 8.98 10.70 2.55
N ALA A 221 8.91 11.75 3.36
CA ALA A 221 10.06 12.58 3.72
C ALA A 221 11.12 11.81 4.51
N ILE A 222 10.71 11.02 5.52
CA ILE A 222 11.64 10.17 6.30
C ILE A 222 12.39 9.21 5.39
N ARG A 223 11.75 8.69 4.33
CA ARG A 223 12.42 7.78 3.39
C ARG A 223 13.49 8.45 2.53
N LEU A 224 13.47 9.79 2.43
CA LEU A 224 14.47 10.57 1.71
C LEU A 224 15.66 10.98 2.60
N LEU A 225 15.55 10.82 3.91
CA LEU A 225 16.66 11.13 4.81
C LEU A 225 17.81 10.16 4.60
N GLY A 226 19.02 10.70 4.55
CA GLY A 226 20.28 9.97 4.45
C GLY A 226 21.14 10.12 5.69
N ASP A 227 22.42 9.77 5.56
CA ASP A 227 23.35 9.55 6.68
C ASP A 227 23.58 10.80 7.54
N ASN A 228 23.52 11.99 6.92
CA ASN A 228 23.74 13.26 7.60
C ASN A 228 22.51 13.77 8.39
N GLN A 229 21.41 13.03 8.42
CA GLN A 229 20.14 13.41 9.06
C GLN A 229 19.73 12.42 10.16
N LEU A 230 20.71 11.86 10.85
CA LEU A 230 20.50 10.90 11.94
C LEU A 230 19.63 11.47 13.06
N THR A 231 19.81 12.76 13.40
CA THR A 231 19.02 13.44 14.44
C THR A 231 17.53 13.48 14.08
N GLU A 232 17.20 13.78 12.82
CA GLU A 232 15.84 13.77 12.30
C GLU A 232 15.24 12.36 12.30
N LEU A 233 16.04 11.35 11.91
CA LEU A 233 15.62 9.95 11.96
C LEU A 233 15.31 9.46 13.38
N LEU A 234 16.14 9.81 14.35
CA LEU A 234 15.92 9.48 15.76
C LEU A 234 14.67 10.17 16.30
N ARG A 235 14.46 11.46 16.00
CA ARG A 235 13.25 12.20 16.35
C ARG A 235 11.99 11.57 15.74
N ALA A 236 12.08 10.99 14.54
CA ALA A 236 10.95 10.34 13.90
C ALA A 236 10.49 9.05 14.59
N LEU A 237 11.27 8.51 15.54
CA LEU A 237 10.81 7.42 16.43
C LEU A 237 9.73 7.89 17.44
N ASP A 238 9.58 9.20 17.62
CA ASP A 238 8.52 9.82 18.43
C ASP A 238 7.22 10.04 17.63
N ASP A 239 7.18 9.76 16.32
CA ASP A 239 6.00 10.05 15.51
C ASP A 239 4.79 9.18 15.95
N PRO A 240 3.60 9.77 16.11
CA PRO A 240 2.41 9.01 16.53
C PRO A 240 1.97 7.99 15.49
N SER A 241 2.28 8.18 14.20
CA SER A 241 1.93 7.23 13.14
C SER A 241 2.95 6.09 13.04
N ASP A 242 2.49 4.86 13.21
CA ASP A 242 3.33 3.65 13.02
C ASP A 242 4.01 3.61 11.65
N LYS A 243 3.34 4.09 10.59
CA LYS A 243 3.92 4.16 9.24
C LYS A 243 5.17 5.04 9.15
N VAL A 244 5.24 6.10 9.95
CA VAL A 244 6.38 7.02 9.99
C VAL A 244 7.47 6.43 10.88
N PHE A 245 7.09 5.95 12.07
CA PHE A 245 7.96 5.21 12.98
C PHE A 245 8.71 4.08 12.27
N TYR A 246 8.01 3.18 11.58
CA TYR A 246 8.65 2.07 10.87
C TYR A 246 9.48 2.51 9.67
N ALA A 247 9.16 3.65 9.04
CA ALA A 247 10.03 4.22 8.02
C ALA A 247 11.34 4.75 8.63
N ALA A 248 11.29 5.34 9.82
CA ALA A 248 12.46 5.78 10.56
C ALA A 248 13.34 4.60 10.98
N VAL A 249 12.74 3.55 11.57
CA VAL A 249 13.43 2.29 11.90
C VAL A 249 14.12 1.70 10.66
N ALA A 250 13.43 1.64 9.53
CA ALA A 250 14.00 1.10 8.30
C ALA A 250 15.18 1.92 7.75
N GLN A 251 15.20 3.24 7.96
CA GLN A 251 16.33 4.08 7.59
C GLN A 251 17.48 4.00 8.60
N LEU A 252 17.17 3.99 9.90
CA LEU A 252 18.16 3.79 10.95
C LEU A 252 18.88 2.43 10.81
N ASN A 253 18.19 1.38 10.37
CA ASN A 253 18.81 0.08 10.10
C ASN A 253 19.85 0.08 8.97
N LYS A 254 19.86 1.10 8.10
CA LYS A 254 20.88 1.27 7.08
C LYS A 254 22.10 2.04 7.59
N GLN A 255 21.97 2.70 8.73
CA GLN A 255 23.04 3.49 9.33
C GLN A 255 24.02 2.60 10.09
N PRO A 256 25.29 3.01 10.22
CA PRO A 256 26.23 2.32 11.07
C PRO A 256 25.71 2.22 12.50
N TRP A 257 25.65 0.99 13.05
CA TRP A 257 25.16 0.71 14.40
C TRP A 257 25.73 1.68 15.44
N LYS A 258 27.05 1.91 15.42
CA LYS A 258 27.76 2.79 16.36
C LYS A 258 27.18 4.21 16.43
N SER A 259 26.65 4.73 15.33
CA SER A 259 26.03 6.06 15.28
C SER A 259 24.61 6.03 15.86
N VAL A 260 23.89 4.92 15.68
CA VAL A 260 22.49 4.74 16.11
C VAL A 260 22.39 4.37 17.60
N THR A 261 23.40 3.67 18.15
CA THR A 261 23.39 3.14 19.53
C THR A 261 23.01 4.16 20.59
N PRO A 262 23.60 5.37 20.64
CA PRO A 262 23.35 6.30 21.73
C PRO A 262 21.89 6.77 21.70
N GLY A 263 21.44 7.34 20.57
CA GLY A 263 20.10 7.91 20.47
C GLY A 263 18.96 6.88 20.55
N SER A 264 19.16 5.67 20.02
CA SER A 264 18.19 4.58 20.20
C SER A 264 18.16 4.04 21.63
N GLY A 265 19.29 4.09 22.34
CA GLY A 265 19.39 3.81 23.77
C GLY A 265 18.61 4.82 24.60
N ASP A 266 18.90 6.12 24.44
CA ASP A 266 18.20 7.21 25.14
C ASP A 266 16.68 7.12 24.96
N LYS A 267 16.22 6.79 23.75
CA LYS A 267 14.81 6.60 23.44
C LYS A 267 14.19 5.41 24.19
N LEU A 268 14.86 4.26 24.19
CA LEU A 268 14.40 3.10 24.98
C LEU A 268 14.42 3.43 26.47
N ASP A 269 15.46 4.12 26.94
CA ASP A 269 15.64 4.40 28.35
C ASP A 269 14.56 5.31 28.91
N ARG A 270 14.17 6.33 28.13
CA ARG A 270 13.12 7.28 28.47
C ARG A 270 11.72 6.67 28.36
N ASP A 271 11.43 5.94 27.29
CA ASP A 271 10.04 5.63 26.90
C ASP A 271 9.69 4.14 26.98
N TRP A 272 10.54 3.27 27.54
CA TRP A 272 10.31 1.82 27.54
C TRP A 272 8.88 1.42 27.96
N HIS A 273 8.39 2.00 29.07
CA HIS A 273 7.08 1.65 29.62
C HIS A 273 5.90 2.24 28.84
N GLU A 274 6.10 3.33 28.11
CA GLU A 274 5.08 4.00 27.31
C GLU A 274 4.97 3.39 25.90
N LEU A 275 6.07 2.85 25.39
CA LEU A 275 6.12 2.24 24.06
C LEU A 275 5.33 0.93 24.02
N SER A 276 4.53 0.76 22.97
CA SER A 276 3.92 -0.53 22.65
C SER A 276 4.99 -1.61 22.49
N THR A 277 4.63 -2.86 22.77
CA THR A 277 5.55 -4.01 22.65
C THR A 277 6.18 -4.09 21.26
N ALA A 278 5.42 -3.77 20.20
CA ALA A 278 5.92 -3.78 18.83
C ALA A 278 6.94 -2.68 18.56
N ARG A 279 6.72 -1.45 19.07
CA ARG A 279 7.69 -0.35 18.91
C ARG A 279 8.96 -0.59 19.72
N ARG A 280 8.84 -1.08 20.96
CA ARG A 280 10.01 -1.48 21.78
C ARG A 280 10.88 -2.48 21.06
N GLN A 281 10.27 -3.54 20.53
CA GLN A 281 10.99 -4.58 19.80
C GLN A 281 11.68 -4.02 18.56
N ALA A 282 10.99 -3.16 17.79
CA ALA A 282 11.57 -2.57 16.59
C ALA A 282 12.80 -1.68 16.90
N ILE A 283 12.76 -0.88 17.98
CA ILE A 283 13.92 -0.07 18.40
C ILE A 283 15.02 -0.96 18.97
N LEU A 284 14.68 -1.96 19.78
CA LEU A 284 15.66 -2.92 20.31
C LEU A 284 16.36 -3.67 19.17
N GLN A 285 15.64 -4.02 18.10
CA GLN A 285 16.19 -4.70 16.91
C GLN A 285 17.10 -3.84 16.04
N LEU A 286 17.20 -2.52 16.29
CA LEU A 286 18.28 -1.71 15.71
C LEU A 286 19.66 -2.14 16.24
N ARG A 287 19.71 -2.84 17.38
CA ARG A 287 20.93 -3.41 17.98
C ARG A 287 21.26 -4.77 17.35
N PRO A 288 22.56 -5.08 17.13
CA PRO A 288 23.03 -6.44 16.94
C PRO A 288 22.55 -7.37 18.07
N GLY A 289 22.35 -8.65 17.77
CA GLY A 289 21.67 -9.59 18.67
C GLY A 289 22.26 -9.63 20.09
N TRP A 290 23.59 -9.75 20.24
CA TRP A 290 24.20 -9.77 21.57
C TRP A 290 24.16 -8.40 22.26
N GLN A 291 24.13 -7.31 21.50
CA GLN A 291 23.95 -5.95 22.05
C GLN A 291 22.52 -5.71 22.56
N GLN A 292 21.54 -6.48 22.09
CA GLN A 292 20.18 -6.44 22.65
C GLN A 292 20.17 -6.98 24.08
N VAL A 293 20.77 -8.15 24.31
CA VAL A 293 20.82 -8.73 25.66
C VAL A 293 21.78 -7.96 26.58
N ALA A 294 22.86 -7.40 26.04
CA ALA A 294 23.72 -6.49 26.81
C ALA A 294 22.93 -5.31 27.38
N TYR A 295 22.07 -4.68 26.57
CA TYR A 295 21.18 -3.61 27.02
C TYR A 295 20.21 -4.08 28.12
N LEU A 296 19.53 -5.22 27.92
CA LEU A 296 18.56 -5.75 28.88
C LEU A 296 19.23 -6.13 30.22
N LEU A 297 20.40 -6.75 30.18
CA LEU A 297 21.20 -7.07 31.37
C LEU A 297 21.70 -5.80 32.07
N GLY A 298 22.06 -4.76 31.31
CA GLY A 298 22.38 -3.44 31.85
C GLY A 298 21.23 -2.88 32.66
N ARG A 299 20.01 -2.84 32.10
CA ARG A 299 18.80 -2.37 32.78
C ARG A 299 18.46 -3.19 34.02
N LEU A 300 18.60 -4.52 33.94
CA LEU A 300 18.42 -5.41 35.09
C LEU A 300 19.35 -5.06 36.25
N SER A 301 20.59 -4.65 35.95
CA SER A 301 21.58 -4.28 36.97
C SER A 301 21.37 -2.89 37.56
N THR A 302 20.87 -1.93 36.78
CA THR A 302 20.72 -0.54 37.22
C THR A 302 19.38 -0.27 37.89
N GLU A 303 18.31 -0.94 37.47
CA GLU A 303 16.95 -0.70 37.97
C GLU A 303 16.49 -1.77 38.97
N THR A 304 17.08 -1.71 40.17
CA THR A 304 16.81 -2.66 41.25
C THR A 304 15.33 -2.73 41.65
N GLY A 305 14.60 -1.62 41.56
CA GLY A 305 13.16 -1.56 41.84
C GLY A 305 12.26 -2.29 40.82
N ALA A 306 12.79 -2.64 39.64
CA ALA A 306 12.06 -3.28 38.55
C ALA A 306 12.68 -4.63 38.11
N GLN A 307 13.46 -5.28 38.97
CA GLN A 307 14.21 -6.50 38.61
C GLN A 307 13.34 -7.61 38.03
N ALA A 308 12.18 -7.92 38.63
CA ALA A 308 11.27 -8.96 38.14
C ALA A 308 10.77 -8.67 36.71
N PHE A 309 10.57 -7.39 36.38
CA PHE A 309 10.18 -6.97 35.04
C PHE A 309 11.32 -7.19 34.03
N TRP A 310 12.53 -6.75 34.37
CA TRP A 310 13.70 -6.89 33.48
C TRP A 310 14.13 -8.35 33.31
N LEU A 311 14.05 -9.18 34.37
CA LEU A 311 14.24 -10.63 34.27
C LEU A 311 13.27 -11.25 33.26
N ARG A 312 12.00 -10.84 33.28
CA ARG A 312 11.02 -11.28 32.27
C ARG A 312 11.41 -10.83 30.87
N GLN A 313 11.91 -9.62 30.68
CA GLN A 313 12.37 -9.15 29.36
C GLN A 313 13.58 -9.95 28.86
N VAL A 314 14.54 -10.26 29.73
CA VAL A 314 15.69 -11.12 29.42
C VAL A 314 15.21 -12.52 29.03
N GLY A 315 14.32 -13.13 29.81
CA GLY A 315 13.73 -14.44 29.49
C GLY A 315 13.00 -14.46 28.15
N MET A 316 12.13 -13.47 27.90
CA MET A 316 11.42 -13.33 26.62
C MET A 316 12.37 -13.12 25.43
N TRP A 317 13.49 -12.44 25.65
CA TRP A 317 14.52 -12.32 24.62
C TRP A 317 15.16 -13.67 24.35
N CYS A 318 15.57 -14.41 25.39
CA CYS A 318 16.17 -15.74 25.25
C CYS A 318 15.24 -16.73 24.54
N ASP A 319 13.95 -16.77 24.90
CA ASP A 319 12.98 -17.69 24.33
C ASP A 319 12.79 -17.53 22.81
N ARG A 320 13.10 -16.34 22.27
CA ARG A 320 12.99 -16.01 20.84
C ARG A 320 14.26 -16.28 20.06
N GLN A 321 15.39 -16.52 20.72
CA GLN A 321 16.64 -16.75 20.02
C GLN A 321 16.72 -18.20 19.56
N TYR A 322 16.87 -18.38 18.25
CA TYR A 322 17.21 -19.68 17.64
C TYR A 322 18.65 -19.68 17.10
N GLN A 323 19.06 -18.59 16.45
CA GLN A 323 20.42 -18.38 15.99
C GLN A 323 20.73 -16.88 16.03
N ILE A 324 21.85 -16.49 16.66
CA ILE A 324 22.26 -15.08 16.74
C ILE A 324 23.34 -14.80 15.71
N VAL A 325 22.95 -14.16 14.60
CA VAL A 325 23.89 -13.61 13.64
C VAL A 325 24.26 -12.20 14.07
N ASP A 326 25.45 -12.06 14.66
CA ASP A 326 25.98 -10.78 15.12
C ASP A 326 27.48 -10.74 14.79
N PRO A 327 27.91 -10.14 13.68
CA PRO A 327 29.32 -9.99 13.37
C PRO A 327 29.99 -8.82 14.11
N VAL A 328 29.21 -8.02 14.85
CA VAL A 328 29.66 -6.74 15.43
C VAL A 328 30.21 -6.93 16.85
N THR A 329 29.53 -7.73 17.68
CA THR A 329 29.93 -7.97 19.07
C THR A 329 31.16 -8.88 19.12
N SER A 330 32.20 -8.55 19.90
CA SER A 330 33.42 -9.37 19.96
C SER A 330 33.18 -10.75 20.60
N LYS A 331 33.99 -11.76 20.28
CA LYS A 331 33.87 -13.11 20.87
C LYS A 331 33.95 -13.08 22.41
N ALA A 332 34.91 -12.34 22.97
CA ALA A 332 35.10 -12.20 24.41
C ALA A 332 33.87 -11.56 25.10
N GLU A 333 33.26 -10.57 24.45
CA GLU A 333 32.04 -9.92 24.96
C GLU A 333 30.85 -10.87 24.91
N ARG A 334 30.68 -11.64 23.83
CA ARG A 334 29.63 -12.68 23.72
C ARG A 334 29.78 -13.73 24.82
N GLU A 335 30.98 -14.22 25.07
CA GLU A 335 31.25 -15.19 26.15
C GLU A 335 30.91 -14.61 27.53
N THR A 336 31.24 -13.34 27.76
CA THR A 336 30.88 -12.64 29.00
C THR A 336 29.36 -12.55 29.18
N LEU A 337 28.64 -12.17 28.12
CA LEU A 337 27.17 -12.08 28.15
C LEU A 337 26.52 -13.45 28.32
N ALA A 338 27.01 -14.46 27.62
CA ALA A 338 26.57 -15.85 27.76
C ALA A 338 26.76 -16.35 29.19
N GLN A 339 27.90 -16.05 29.82
CA GLN A 339 28.15 -16.44 31.21
C GLN A 339 27.17 -15.76 32.19
N LYS A 340 26.84 -14.48 31.98
CA LYS A 340 25.81 -13.80 32.78
C LYS A 340 24.45 -14.48 32.64
N LEU A 341 24.05 -14.89 31.42
CA LEU A 341 22.82 -15.63 31.20
C LEU A 341 22.83 -17.01 31.88
N ARG A 342 23.95 -17.75 31.80
CA ARG A 342 24.11 -19.04 32.50
C ARG A 342 23.97 -18.89 34.01
N ASN A 343 24.54 -17.83 34.60
CA ASN A 343 24.41 -17.57 36.03
C ASN A 343 22.96 -17.29 36.43
N LEU A 344 22.22 -16.51 35.62
CA LEU A 344 20.79 -16.27 35.86
C LEU A 344 19.96 -17.56 35.74
N ALA A 345 20.28 -18.42 34.78
CA ALA A 345 19.62 -19.72 34.62
C ALA A 345 19.93 -20.68 35.78
N ALA A 346 21.19 -20.74 36.24
CA ALA A 346 21.60 -21.55 37.39
C ALA A 346 20.91 -21.10 38.68
N ALA A 347 20.61 -19.81 38.82
CA ALA A 347 19.82 -19.26 39.92
C ALA A 347 18.30 -19.48 39.76
N GLY A 348 17.83 -20.17 38.70
CA GLY A 348 16.41 -20.41 38.44
C GLY A 348 15.61 -19.18 38.04
N LEU A 349 16.29 -18.07 37.68
CA LEU A 349 15.63 -16.79 37.36
C LEU A 349 15.14 -16.72 35.91
N ILE A 350 15.75 -17.51 35.02
CA ILE A 350 15.35 -17.69 33.62
C ILE A 350 15.48 -19.16 33.21
N ARG A 351 14.85 -19.52 32.10
CA ARG A 351 14.83 -20.87 31.54
C ARG A 351 16.20 -21.34 31.06
N SER A 352 16.71 -22.45 31.62
CA SER A 352 18.01 -23.02 31.26
C SER A 352 18.08 -23.56 29.83
N ASP A 353 16.98 -24.14 29.33
CA ASP A 353 16.88 -24.67 27.97
C ASP A 353 16.97 -23.56 26.90
N SER A 354 16.40 -22.39 27.17
CA SER A 354 16.53 -21.22 26.29
C SER A 354 17.96 -20.67 26.27
N VAL A 355 18.68 -20.69 27.40
CA VAL A 355 20.07 -20.23 27.47
C VAL A 355 21.03 -21.21 26.78
N ALA A 356 20.83 -22.51 26.93
CA ALA A 356 21.66 -23.53 26.29
C ALA A 356 21.70 -23.36 24.76
N ARG A 357 20.55 -23.10 24.14
CA ARG A 357 20.41 -22.88 22.68
C ARG A 357 21.18 -21.67 22.14
N ILE A 358 21.48 -20.69 22.99
CA ILE A 358 22.13 -19.43 22.60
C ILE A 358 23.65 -19.51 22.75
N ALA A 359 24.12 -20.37 23.65
CA ALA A 359 25.49 -20.40 24.14
C ALA A 359 26.33 -21.54 23.54
N GLU A 360 25.75 -22.29 22.60
CA GLU A 360 26.41 -23.19 21.63
C GLU A 360 26.69 -22.42 20.34
#